data_AF-F9EH16-F1
#
_entry.id   AF-F9EH16-F1
#
_cell.length_a   1.000
_cell.length_b   1.000
_cell.length_c   1.000
_cell.angle_alpha   90.00
_cell.angle_beta   90.00
_cell.angle_gamma   90.00
#
_symmetry.space_group_name_H-M   'P 1'
#
loop_
_entity.id
_entity.type
_entity.pdbx_description
1 polymer ?
#
loop_
_entity_poly.entity_id
_entity_poly.type
_entity_poly.pdbx_seq_one_letter_code
_entity_poly.pdbx_strand_id
1 'polypeptide(L)'
;MTEIPESDGVLVSGAGGEDTDAAVEPDACADSRTDLAHVEGVVVDGVRIETSFQHADAPDPFGRLWTPHRMVYIGGQDKPKDSSREQCPFCSAPGRSDQQALIVHRGEAVYVLMNLYPYNTGHLLVCPYRHISDWTEATDAERVEIGRLTARAMEVVRVVSHPHGFNLGMNQGEVAGAGIAAHLHQHIVPRWTGDANFMPIIGKTKPVPQLLGIQRDQLAAAWDTAPTTL
;
A
#
# COMPACT_ATOMS: atom_id res chain seq x y z
N MET A 1 -57.73 5.37 -7.12
CA MET A 1 -57.11 5.73 -5.83
C MET A 1 -55.79 4.99 -5.78
N THR A 2 -54.62 5.61 -5.96
CA THR A 2 -54.27 7.00 -5.61
C THR A 2 -53.13 7.45 -6.53
N GLU A 3 -53.30 8.63 -7.11
CA GLU A 3 -52.33 9.34 -7.95
C GLU A 3 -51.26 10.05 -7.10
N ILE A 4 -50.09 10.23 -7.69
CA ILE A 4 -48.96 11.02 -7.17
C ILE A 4 -49.23 12.49 -7.55
N PRO A 5 -49.18 13.48 -6.63
CA PRO A 5 -49.29 14.87 -7.03
C PRO A 5 -47.91 15.46 -7.36
N GLU A 6 -47.82 16.08 -8.53
CA GLU A 6 -46.83 17.11 -8.86
C GLU A 6 -47.12 18.39 -8.06
N SER A 7 -46.09 19.14 -7.67
CA SER A 7 -46.25 20.50 -7.16
C SER A 7 -45.40 21.47 -7.96
N ASP A 8 -46.11 22.41 -8.59
CA ASP A 8 -45.65 23.53 -9.38
C ASP A 8 -44.62 24.44 -8.70
N GLY A 9 -43.78 25.03 -9.55
CA GLY A 9 -42.77 26.00 -9.18
C GLY A 9 -43.30 27.38 -8.80
N VAL A 10 -42.40 28.17 -8.20
CA VAL A 10 -42.49 29.63 -8.13
C VAL A 10 -41.18 30.20 -8.67
N LEU A 11 -41.30 30.93 -9.77
CA LEU A 11 -40.29 31.78 -10.39
C LEU A 11 -40.04 33.02 -9.53
N VAL A 12 -38.77 33.40 -9.34
CA VAL A 12 -38.36 34.80 -9.19
C VAL A 12 -37.18 35.07 -10.10
N SER A 13 -37.42 36.01 -11.02
CA SER A 13 -36.53 36.57 -12.03
C SER A 13 -35.38 37.39 -11.45
N GLY A 14 -34.22 37.37 -12.12
CA GLY A 14 -33.13 38.33 -11.90
C GLY A 14 -32.08 38.31 -13.01
N ALA A 15 -32.34 39.11 -14.05
CA ALA A 15 -31.50 39.63 -15.13
C ALA A 15 -29.97 39.32 -15.19
N GLY A 16 -29.52 39.00 -16.41
CA GLY A 16 -28.36 39.66 -17.02
C GLY A 16 -27.21 38.76 -17.52
N GLY A 17 -26.93 38.83 -18.83
CA GLY A 17 -25.58 38.65 -19.38
C GLY A 17 -25.38 37.48 -20.36
N GLU A 18 -25.34 37.81 -21.65
CA GLU A 18 -24.98 36.94 -22.78
C GLU A 18 -23.51 36.46 -22.76
N ASP A 19 -23.31 35.35 -23.47
CA ASP A 19 -22.06 34.66 -23.84
C ASP A 19 -20.88 35.58 -24.19
N THR A 20 -19.69 35.24 -23.67
CA THR A 20 -18.49 35.16 -24.51
C THR A 20 -17.62 33.98 -24.08
N ASP A 21 -17.34 33.12 -25.05
CA ASP A 21 -16.49 31.94 -25.01
C ASP A 21 -15.02 32.37 -24.91
N ALA A 22 -14.31 31.98 -23.85
CA ALA A 22 -12.87 32.13 -23.71
C ALA A 22 -12.30 30.92 -22.95
N ALA A 23 -11.43 30.18 -23.63
CA ALA A 23 -10.73 29.02 -23.12
C ALA A 23 -10.01 29.31 -21.79
N VAL A 24 -10.24 28.46 -20.79
CA VAL A 24 -9.53 28.50 -19.50
C VAL A 24 -8.33 27.56 -19.58
N GLU A 25 -7.14 28.14 -19.69
CA GLU A 25 -5.84 27.49 -19.44
C GLU A 25 -5.78 26.94 -17.99
N PRO A 26 -5.09 25.82 -17.73
CA PRO A 26 -5.00 25.24 -16.40
C PRO A 26 -4.15 26.12 -15.47
N ASP A 27 -4.78 26.60 -14.39
CA ASP A 27 -4.18 27.43 -13.35
C ASP A 27 -3.03 26.69 -12.65
N ALA A 28 -1.86 27.32 -12.65
CA ALA A 28 -0.68 26.89 -11.96
C ALA A 28 -0.90 27.08 -10.45
N CYS A 29 -1.01 25.98 -9.70
CA CYS A 29 -0.94 26.04 -8.24
C CYS A 29 0.45 26.54 -7.83
N ALA A 30 0.56 27.85 -7.62
CA ALA A 30 1.74 28.55 -7.17
C ALA A 30 2.11 28.13 -5.75
N ASP A 31 3.42 27.97 -5.55
CA ASP A 31 4.11 27.74 -4.29
C ASP A 31 3.69 28.75 -3.21
N SER A 32 2.82 28.35 -2.27
CA SER A 32 2.49 29.12 -1.08
C SER A 32 3.37 28.68 0.11
N ARG A 33 4.68 28.60 -0.12
CA ARG A 33 5.65 28.81 0.96
C ARG A 33 5.57 30.27 1.37
N THR A 34 4.73 30.56 2.35
CA THR A 34 4.75 31.83 3.05
C THR A 34 6.15 32.04 3.59
N ASP A 35 6.87 33.01 3.02
CA ASP A 35 8.25 33.35 3.34
C ASP A 35 8.35 33.83 4.80
N LEU A 36 8.67 32.94 5.73
CA LEU A 36 8.81 33.24 7.17
C LEU A 36 10.15 33.91 7.51
N ALA A 37 10.98 34.28 6.53
CA ALA A 37 12.26 34.95 6.79
C ALA A 37 12.09 36.29 7.54
N HIS A 38 10.94 36.95 7.40
CA HIS A 38 10.66 38.25 8.03
C HIS A 38 10.36 38.19 9.54
N VAL A 39 10.17 36.99 10.12
CA VAL A 39 9.88 36.81 11.56
C VAL A 39 11.01 36.18 12.36
N GLU A 40 12.12 35.80 11.71
CA GLU A 40 13.28 35.23 12.38
C GLU A 40 13.96 36.26 13.28
N GLY A 41 14.14 35.92 14.56
CA GLY A 41 14.77 36.79 15.55
C GLY A 41 13.86 37.87 16.16
N VAL A 42 12.58 37.92 15.79
CA VAL A 42 11.60 38.81 16.42
C VAL A 42 11.35 38.35 17.86
N VAL A 43 11.38 39.29 18.81
CA VAL A 43 11.10 39.02 20.23
C VAL A 43 9.71 39.55 20.57
N VAL A 44 8.80 38.65 20.96
CA VAL A 44 7.44 38.99 21.43
C VAL A 44 7.34 38.55 22.88
N ASP A 45 6.99 39.46 23.78
CA ASP A 45 6.83 39.20 25.22
C ASP A 45 8.05 38.52 25.87
N GLY A 46 9.26 38.88 25.43
CA GLY A 46 10.51 38.32 25.93
C GLY A 46 10.88 36.94 25.37
N VAL A 47 10.06 36.38 24.47
CA VAL A 47 10.32 35.12 23.77
C VAL A 47 10.82 35.41 22.36
N ARG A 48 12.00 34.89 22.01
CA ARG A 48 12.58 35.00 20.67
C ARG A 48 11.97 33.96 19.74
N ILE A 49 11.45 34.40 18.60
CA ILE A 49 10.95 33.53 17.54
C ILE A 49 12.17 33.03 16.75
N GLU A 50 12.40 31.72 16.81
CA GLU A 50 13.37 31.02 15.96
C GLU A 50 12.59 30.26 14.88
N THR A 51 12.94 30.47 13.62
CA THR A 51 12.46 29.64 12.51
C THR A 51 13.13 28.26 12.61
N SER A 52 12.43 27.23 12.14
CA SER A 52 12.70 25.83 12.50
C SER A 52 14.13 25.34 12.18
N PHE A 53 14.63 24.49 13.10
CA PHE A 53 15.95 23.85 13.18
C PHE A 53 16.52 23.22 11.88
N GLN A 54 16.96 24.03 10.92
CA GLN A 54 17.77 23.54 9.81
C GLN A 54 19.03 24.38 9.66
N HIS A 55 20.14 23.88 10.20
CA HIS A 55 21.47 24.40 9.90
C HIS A 55 21.74 24.29 8.39
N ALA A 56 22.35 25.31 7.79
CA ALA A 56 22.68 25.38 6.36
C ALA A 56 23.59 24.23 5.88
N ASP A 57 24.30 23.57 6.81
CA ASP A 57 25.18 22.43 6.55
C ASP A 57 24.56 21.08 6.93
N ALA A 58 23.28 21.07 7.37
CA ALA A 58 22.58 19.83 7.64
C ALA A 58 22.37 19.07 6.33
N PRO A 59 22.82 17.80 6.21
CA PRO A 59 22.54 17.01 5.02
C PRO A 59 21.02 16.96 4.83
N ASP A 60 20.58 17.20 3.59
CA ASP A 60 19.17 17.15 3.18
C ASP A 60 18.44 16.04 3.96
N PRO A 61 17.41 16.34 4.75
CA PRO A 61 16.68 15.32 5.51
C PRO A 61 16.07 14.23 4.59
N PHE A 62 15.93 14.52 3.29
CA PHE A 62 15.49 13.61 2.24
C PHE A 62 16.63 13.03 1.38
N GLY A 63 17.87 13.37 1.72
CA GLY A 63 19.11 12.92 1.10
C GLY A 63 19.39 11.43 1.37
N ARG A 64 18.87 10.59 0.47
CA ARG A 64 19.47 9.36 -0.06
C ARG A 64 20.28 8.48 0.90
N LEU A 65 19.57 7.61 1.61
CA LEU A 65 19.98 6.21 1.76
C LEU A 65 18.68 5.42 1.75
N TRP A 66 18.26 4.95 0.59
CA TRP A 66 17.01 4.22 0.46
C TRP A 66 17.29 2.74 0.69
N THR A 67 16.33 2.00 1.25
CA THR A 67 16.42 0.54 1.40
C THR A 67 16.95 -0.08 0.10
N PRO A 68 17.99 -0.95 0.13
CA PRO A 68 18.63 -1.48 -1.07
C PRO A 68 17.63 -2.09 -2.07
N HIS A 69 16.56 -2.70 -1.57
CA HIS A 69 15.52 -3.31 -2.39
C HIS A 69 14.62 -2.31 -3.12
N ARG A 70 14.50 -1.07 -2.63
CA ARG A 70 13.74 -0.01 -3.33
C ARG A 70 14.48 0.50 -4.56
N MET A 71 15.80 0.31 -4.66
CA MET A 71 16.55 0.65 -5.88
C MET A 71 16.16 -0.24 -7.07
N VAL A 72 15.82 -1.51 -6.85
CA VAL A 72 15.30 -2.41 -7.89
C VAL A 72 13.93 -1.90 -8.40
N TYR A 73 13.13 -1.32 -7.52
CA TYR A 73 11.81 -0.75 -7.83
C TYR A 73 11.87 0.57 -8.61
N ILE A 74 12.90 1.40 -8.35
CA ILE A 74 13.11 2.69 -9.04
C ILE A 74 13.84 2.47 -10.38
N GLY A 75 14.68 1.45 -10.49
CA GLY A 75 15.37 1.07 -11.73
C GLY A 75 14.51 0.32 -12.75
N GLY A 76 13.26 -0.03 -12.41
CA GLY A 76 12.29 -0.64 -13.32
C GLY A 76 12.62 -2.07 -13.80
N GLN A 77 13.68 -2.69 -13.29
CA GLN A 77 14.20 -3.97 -13.80
C GLN A 77 13.21 -5.14 -13.66
N ASP A 78 12.29 -5.09 -12.68
CA ASP A 78 11.28 -6.13 -12.41
C ASP A 78 9.83 -5.60 -12.36
N LYS A 79 9.60 -4.37 -12.84
CA LYS A 79 8.22 -3.87 -12.96
C LYS A 79 7.59 -4.40 -14.24
N PRO A 80 6.30 -4.77 -14.23
CA PRO A 80 5.54 -5.04 -15.45
C PRO A 80 5.71 -3.87 -16.42
N LYS A 81 5.92 -4.19 -17.71
CA LYS A 81 6.02 -3.16 -18.76
C LYS A 81 4.69 -2.46 -19.00
N ASP A 82 3.59 -3.16 -18.72
CA ASP A 82 2.22 -2.70 -18.84
C ASP A 82 1.33 -3.41 -17.80
N SER A 83 0.05 -3.08 -17.80
CA SER A 83 -0.97 -3.68 -16.94
C SER A 83 -1.54 -4.99 -17.46
N SER A 84 -0.96 -5.60 -18.50
CA SER A 84 -1.48 -6.83 -19.08
C SER A 84 -1.28 -8.05 -18.16
N ARG A 85 -2.10 -9.07 -18.38
CA ARG A 85 -2.02 -10.34 -17.67
C ARG A 85 -0.66 -11.02 -17.89
N GLU A 86 -0.11 -10.90 -19.09
CA GLU A 86 1.14 -11.55 -19.52
C GLU A 86 2.37 -10.96 -18.82
N GLN A 87 2.33 -9.67 -18.50
CA GLN A 87 3.39 -8.99 -17.74
C GLN A 87 3.18 -9.04 -16.23
N CYS A 88 2.04 -9.57 -15.75
CA CYS A 88 1.71 -9.57 -14.34
C CYS A 88 2.43 -10.69 -13.56
N PRO A 89 3.24 -10.37 -12.52
CA PRO A 89 3.93 -11.38 -11.72
C PRO A 89 2.94 -12.29 -10.97
N PHE A 90 1.78 -11.77 -10.57
CA PHE A 90 0.75 -12.55 -9.88
C PHE A 90 -0.05 -13.47 -10.82
N CYS A 91 -0.09 -13.20 -12.12
CA CYS A 91 -0.67 -14.13 -13.08
C CYS A 91 0.30 -15.25 -13.47
N SER A 92 1.60 -14.95 -13.52
CA SER A 92 2.63 -15.95 -13.87
C SER A 92 3.01 -16.85 -12.69
N ALA A 93 2.93 -16.36 -11.44
CA ALA A 93 3.30 -17.10 -10.24
C ALA A 93 2.63 -18.49 -10.13
N PRO A 94 1.31 -18.65 -10.33
CA PRO A 94 0.66 -19.96 -10.26
C PRO A 94 1.16 -21.00 -11.27
N GLY A 95 1.75 -20.57 -12.40
CA GLY A 95 2.32 -21.45 -13.43
C GLY A 95 3.73 -21.94 -13.13
N ARG A 96 4.36 -21.46 -12.05
CA ARG A 96 5.70 -21.86 -11.59
C ARG A 96 5.58 -22.81 -10.39
N SER A 97 6.69 -23.47 -10.03
CA SER A 97 6.75 -24.22 -8.78
C SER A 97 6.59 -23.29 -7.57
N ASP A 98 6.04 -23.82 -6.48
CA ASP A 98 5.78 -23.05 -5.26
C ASP A 98 7.08 -22.46 -4.68
N GLN A 99 8.17 -23.21 -4.77
CA GLN A 99 9.53 -22.79 -4.41
C GLN A 99 9.94 -21.52 -5.18
N GLN A 100 9.75 -21.53 -6.50
CA GLN A 100 10.21 -20.44 -7.37
C GLN A 100 9.31 -19.19 -7.29
N ALA A 101 8.01 -19.38 -7.07
CA ALA A 101 7.04 -18.29 -6.96
C ALA A 101 6.83 -17.82 -5.51
N LEU A 102 7.48 -18.46 -4.54
CA LEU A 102 7.28 -18.25 -3.11
C LEU A 102 5.82 -18.45 -2.66
N ILE A 103 5.08 -19.35 -3.33
CA ILE A 103 3.71 -19.69 -2.97
C ILE A 103 3.74 -20.54 -1.70
N VAL A 104 2.97 -20.12 -0.71
CA VAL A 104 2.82 -20.81 0.58
C VAL A 104 1.63 -21.75 0.54
N HIS A 105 0.54 -21.35 -0.11
CA HIS A 105 -0.68 -22.15 -0.20
C HIS A 105 -1.50 -21.81 -1.45
N ARG A 106 -2.18 -22.82 -1.98
CA ARG A 106 -3.08 -22.70 -3.14
C ARG A 106 -4.51 -23.03 -2.69
N GLY A 107 -5.39 -22.05 -2.73
CA GLY A 107 -6.83 -22.23 -2.56
C GLY A 107 -7.53 -22.50 -3.90
N GLU A 108 -8.85 -22.36 -3.89
CA GLU A 108 -9.71 -22.64 -5.06
C GLU A 108 -9.75 -21.47 -6.04
N ALA A 109 -10.09 -20.27 -5.56
CA ALA A 109 -10.18 -19.03 -6.34
C ALA A 109 -9.01 -18.08 -6.06
N VAL A 110 -8.36 -18.21 -4.90
CA VAL A 110 -7.22 -17.39 -4.48
C VAL A 110 -6.04 -18.23 -3.99
N TYR A 111 -4.86 -17.62 -3.90
CA TYR A 111 -3.65 -18.26 -3.39
C TYR A 111 -2.86 -17.30 -2.50
N VAL A 112 -1.94 -17.86 -1.72
CA VAL A 112 -1.10 -17.12 -0.76
C VAL A 112 0.36 -17.30 -1.14
N LEU A 113 1.08 -16.19 -1.22
CA LEU A 113 2.51 -16.16 -1.52
C LEU A 113 3.24 -15.17 -0.60
N MET A 114 4.55 -15.33 -0.47
CA MET A 114 5.37 -14.33 0.21
C MET A 114 5.61 -13.13 -0.69
N ASN A 115 5.62 -11.94 -0.09
CA ASN A 115 6.10 -10.76 -0.79
C ASN A 115 7.63 -10.88 -0.98
N LEU A 116 8.09 -10.74 -2.23
CA LEU A 116 9.51 -10.73 -2.58
C LEU A 116 10.28 -9.57 -1.91
N TYR A 117 9.57 -8.47 -1.64
CA TYR A 117 10.09 -7.29 -0.99
C TYR A 117 9.34 -7.07 0.34
N PRO A 118 9.59 -7.91 1.35
CA PRO A 118 8.78 -7.93 2.57
C PRO A 118 8.97 -6.65 3.39
N TYR A 119 7.88 -6.17 4.01
CA TYR A 119 8.01 -5.14 5.04
C TYR A 119 8.65 -5.74 6.27
N ASN A 120 8.18 -6.89 6.74
CA ASN A 120 8.80 -7.69 7.80
C ASN A 120 8.87 -9.14 7.34
N THR A 121 9.77 -9.90 7.96
CA THR A 121 9.80 -11.37 7.88
C THR A 121 8.38 -11.93 8.07
N GLY A 122 7.93 -12.73 7.11
CA GLY A 122 6.59 -13.32 7.09
C GLY A 122 5.52 -12.46 6.41
N HIS A 123 5.91 -11.41 5.67
CA HIS A 123 4.98 -10.65 4.83
C HIS A 123 4.38 -11.52 3.73
N LEU A 124 3.09 -11.79 3.84
CA LEU A 124 2.31 -12.56 2.87
C LEU A 124 1.39 -11.67 2.05
N LEU A 125 1.04 -12.16 0.87
CA LEU A 125 0.03 -11.61 -0.01
C LEU A 125 -1.04 -12.68 -0.25
N VAL A 126 -2.31 -12.29 -0.30
CA VAL A 126 -3.41 -13.13 -0.78
C VAL A 126 -3.94 -12.54 -2.07
N CYS A 127 -3.90 -13.33 -3.15
CA CYS A 127 -4.20 -12.87 -4.51
C CYS A 127 -5.24 -13.80 -5.17
N PRO A 128 -6.24 -13.26 -5.89
CA PRO A 128 -7.07 -14.08 -6.76
C PRO A 128 -6.25 -14.61 -7.94
N TYR A 129 -6.63 -15.78 -8.48
CA TYR A 129 -6.08 -16.28 -9.74
C TYR A 129 -6.51 -15.42 -10.94
N ARG A 130 -7.70 -14.80 -10.85
CA ARG A 130 -8.21 -13.89 -11.86
C ARG A 130 -7.45 -12.57 -11.83
N HIS A 131 -7.17 -12.04 -13.01
CA HIS A 131 -6.53 -10.73 -13.16
C HIS A 131 -7.60 -9.64 -13.02
N ILE A 132 -7.77 -9.16 -11.80
CA ILE A 132 -8.64 -8.03 -11.44
C ILE A 132 -7.84 -7.03 -10.63
N SER A 133 -8.08 -5.75 -10.83
CA SER A 133 -7.38 -4.70 -10.07
C SER A 133 -8.16 -4.25 -8.85
N ASP A 134 -9.49 -4.16 -8.98
CA ASP A 134 -10.33 -3.47 -8.00
C ASP A 134 -11.06 -4.45 -7.08
N TRP A 135 -11.18 -4.10 -5.79
CA TRP A 135 -11.91 -4.92 -4.82
C TRP A 135 -13.39 -5.13 -5.20
N THR A 136 -14.00 -4.16 -5.87
CA THR A 136 -15.39 -4.23 -6.33
C THR A 136 -15.60 -5.25 -7.44
N GLU A 137 -14.54 -5.61 -8.18
CA GLU A 137 -14.58 -6.63 -9.24
C GLU A 137 -14.54 -8.06 -8.69
N ALA A 138 -14.05 -8.25 -7.46
CA ALA A 138 -13.98 -9.57 -6.83
C ALA A 138 -15.38 -10.16 -6.62
N THR A 139 -15.54 -11.42 -7.00
CA THR A 139 -16.76 -12.20 -6.74
C THR A 139 -16.90 -12.49 -5.25
N ASP A 140 -18.12 -12.83 -4.81
CA ASP A 140 -18.34 -13.18 -3.40
C ASP A 140 -17.51 -14.40 -2.97
N ALA A 141 -17.32 -15.38 -3.86
CA ALA A 141 -16.45 -16.53 -3.61
C ALA A 141 -14.98 -16.11 -3.39
N GLU A 142 -14.45 -15.23 -4.25
CA GLU A 142 -13.08 -14.68 -4.09
C GLU A 142 -12.96 -13.89 -2.79
N ARG A 143 -13.94 -13.03 -2.44
CA ARG A 143 -13.91 -12.23 -1.21
C ARG A 143 -13.93 -13.09 0.05
N VAL A 144 -14.81 -14.08 0.09
CA VAL A 144 -14.93 -15.04 1.20
C VAL A 144 -13.63 -15.82 1.35
N GLU A 145 -13.07 -16.32 0.25
CA GLU A 145 -11.85 -17.10 0.32
C GLU A 145 -10.62 -16.24 0.68
N ILE A 146 -10.53 -14.99 0.19
CA ILE A 146 -9.50 -14.03 0.63
C ILE A 146 -9.56 -13.84 2.14
N GLY A 147 -10.76 -13.63 2.70
CA GLY A 147 -10.95 -13.51 4.14
C GLY A 147 -10.52 -14.78 4.90
N ARG A 148 -10.95 -15.96 4.42
CA ARG A 148 -10.62 -17.26 5.02
C ARG A 148 -9.11 -17.51 5.02
N LEU A 149 -8.44 -17.32 3.88
CA LEU A 149 -7.00 -17.52 3.77
C LEU A 149 -6.21 -16.47 4.53
N THR A 150 -6.73 -15.24 4.66
CA THR A 150 -6.12 -14.21 5.51
C THR A 150 -6.12 -14.62 6.97
N ALA A 151 -7.27 -15.07 7.50
CA ALA A 151 -7.36 -15.58 8.86
C ALA A 151 -6.41 -16.78 9.07
N ARG A 152 -6.42 -17.74 8.13
CA ARG A 152 -5.54 -18.92 8.21
C ARG A 152 -4.06 -18.54 8.20
N ALA A 153 -3.66 -17.62 7.32
CA ALA A 153 -2.28 -17.13 7.25
C ALA A 153 -1.84 -16.52 8.59
N MET A 154 -2.72 -15.76 9.27
CA MET A 154 -2.40 -15.20 10.58
C MET A 154 -2.17 -16.29 11.64
N GLU A 155 -2.99 -17.34 11.68
CA GLU A 155 -2.80 -18.48 12.59
C GLU A 155 -1.47 -19.18 12.34
N VAL A 156 -1.16 -19.47 11.08
CA VAL A 156 0.10 -20.12 10.69
C VAL A 156 1.29 -19.26 11.08
N VAL A 157 1.27 -17.96 10.76
CA VAL A 157 2.36 -17.05 11.12
C VAL A 157 2.50 -16.88 12.63
N ARG A 158 1.41 -16.95 13.41
CA ARG A 158 1.49 -16.95 14.88
C ARG A 158 2.31 -18.11 15.41
N VAL A 159 2.09 -19.31 14.89
CA VAL A 159 2.82 -20.52 15.29
C VAL A 159 4.27 -20.46 14.82
N VAL A 160 4.52 -20.03 13.59
CA VAL A 160 5.86 -20.07 12.99
C VAL A 160 6.76 -18.95 13.51
N SER A 161 6.22 -17.74 13.73
CA SER A 161 7.04 -16.54 13.94
C SER A 161 6.69 -15.75 15.21
N HIS A 162 5.59 -16.07 15.91
CA HIS A 162 5.20 -15.41 17.16
C HIS A 162 5.18 -13.86 17.11
N PRO A 163 4.55 -13.23 16.09
CA PRO A 163 4.38 -11.78 16.07
C PRO A 163 3.46 -11.31 17.21
N HIS A 164 3.64 -10.06 17.63
CA HIS A 164 2.78 -9.41 18.61
C HIS A 164 1.51 -8.81 17.99
N GLY A 165 1.46 -8.68 16.65
CA GLY A 165 0.30 -8.17 15.93
C GLY A 165 0.44 -8.27 14.43
N PHE A 166 -0.54 -7.74 13.69
CA PHE A 166 -0.57 -7.75 12.23
C PHE A 166 -1.10 -6.43 11.68
N ASN A 167 -0.61 -6.01 10.51
CA ASN A 167 -1.31 -5.07 9.65
C ASN A 167 -1.89 -5.83 8.46
N LEU A 168 -3.16 -5.57 8.17
CA LEU A 168 -3.85 -6.04 6.98
C LEU A 168 -4.22 -4.80 6.15
N GLY A 169 -3.91 -4.80 4.86
CA GLY A 169 -4.39 -3.76 3.95
C GLY A 169 -4.27 -4.13 2.47
N MET A 170 -5.01 -3.40 1.64
CA MET A 170 -4.89 -3.39 0.19
C MET A 170 -4.68 -1.96 -0.25
N ASN A 171 -3.80 -1.75 -1.23
CA ASN A 171 -3.66 -0.47 -1.89
C ASN A 171 -4.45 -0.55 -3.21
N GLN A 172 -5.44 0.34 -3.40
CA GLN A 172 -6.32 0.35 -4.57
C GLN A 172 -5.93 1.49 -5.52
N GLY A 173 -5.40 1.14 -6.70
CA GLY A 173 -4.88 2.08 -7.68
C GLY A 173 -3.44 2.57 -7.40
N GLU A 174 -2.81 3.13 -8.43
CA GLU A 174 -1.41 3.58 -8.37
C GLU A 174 -1.20 4.68 -7.32
N VAL A 175 -2.15 5.62 -7.21
CA VAL A 175 -2.11 6.74 -6.26
C VAL A 175 -2.13 6.29 -4.80
N ALA A 176 -2.75 5.13 -4.52
CA ALA A 176 -2.74 4.53 -3.19
C ALA A 176 -1.43 3.79 -2.87
N GLY A 177 -0.46 3.79 -3.79
CA GLY A 177 0.83 3.13 -3.61
C GLY A 177 0.80 1.64 -3.92
N ALA A 178 -0.13 1.17 -4.76
CA ALA A 178 -0.14 -0.20 -5.23
C ALA A 178 1.10 -0.48 -6.10
N GLY A 179 1.93 -1.44 -5.68
CA GLY A 179 3.16 -1.77 -6.42
C GLY A 179 2.90 -2.40 -7.78
N ILE A 180 1.82 -3.18 -7.85
CA ILE A 180 1.28 -3.83 -9.04
C ILE A 180 -0.22 -3.52 -9.04
N ALA A 181 -0.58 -2.33 -9.52
CA ALA A 181 -1.97 -1.83 -9.41
C ALA A 181 -2.98 -2.65 -10.23
N ALA A 182 -2.52 -3.33 -11.28
CA ALA A 182 -3.39 -4.10 -12.19
C ALA A 182 -3.91 -5.43 -11.59
N HIS A 183 -3.42 -5.86 -10.43
CA HIS A 183 -3.81 -7.14 -9.84
C HIS A 183 -3.95 -7.03 -8.33
N LEU A 184 -5.16 -7.27 -7.83
CA LEU A 184 -5.59 -7.19 -6.45
C LEU A 184 -4.76 -8.10 -5.54
N HIS A 185 -4.25 -7.56 -4.44
CA HIS A 185 -3.53 -8.35 -3.44
C HIS A 185 -3.70 -7.78 -2.04
N GLN A 186 -4.09 -8.64 -1.10
CA GLN A 186 -4.21 -8.32 0.33
C GLN A 186 -2.88 -8.57 1.02
N HIS A 187 -2.33 -7.54 1.65
CA HIS A 187 -1.12 -7.64 2.47
C HIS A 187 -1.43 -8.21 3.84
N ILE A 188 -0.57 -9.11 4.33
CA ILE A 188 -0.57 -9.59 5.71
C ILE A 188 0.84 -9.38 6.25
N VAL A 189 0.99 -8.36 7.09
CA VAL A 189 2.29 -7.92 7.61
C VAL A 189 2.39 -8.23 9.09
N PRO A 190 3.20 -9.21 9.52
CA PRO A 190 3.42 -9.51 10.93
C PRO A 190 4.23 -8.38 11.59
N ARG A 191 3.90 -8.04 12.84
CA ARG A 191 4.48 -6.92 13.58
C ARG A 191 5.02 -7.37 14.94
N TRP A 192 6.14 -6.76 15.35
CA TRP A 192 6.72 -6.95 16.68
C TRP A 192 6.91 -5.61 17.36
N THR A 193 6.86 -5.62 18.69
CA THR A 193 7.19 -4.43 19.49
C THR A 193 8.64 -4.03 19.20
N GLY A 194 8.83 -2.80 18.71
CA GLY A 194 10.16 -2.28 18.38
C GLY A 194 10.73 -2.71 17.02
N ASP A 195 9.90 -3.28 16.12
CA ASP A 195 10.34 -3.65 14.76
C ASP A 195 10.70 -2.45 13.87
N ALA A 196 10.21 -1.27 14.22
CA ALA A 196 10.70 0.03 13.74
C ALA A 196 11.64 0.64 14.79
N ASN A 197 12.93 0.31 14.70
CA ASN A 197 13.98 0.87 15.55
C ASN A 197 14.83 1.90 14.78
N PHE A 198 15.95 2.33 15.36
CA PHE A 198 16.83 3.31 14.72
C PHE A 198 17.38 2.85 13.35
N MET A 199 17.42 1.55 13.06
CA MET A 199 17.97 1.04 11.79
C MET A 199 17.07 1.43 10.59
N PRO A 200 15.75 1.18 10.59
CA PRO A 200 14.88 1.71 9.53
C PRO A 200 14.74 3.24 9.53
N ILE A 201 14.79 3.89 10.70
CA ILE A 201 14.44 5.32 10.85
C ILE A 201 15.64 6.22 10.56
N ILE A 202 16.80 5.93 11.15
CA ILE A 202 18.03 6.74 11.05
C ILE A 202 18.97 6.11 10.03
N GLY A 203 19.23 4.80 10.16
CA GLY A 203 20.13 4.08 9.26
C GLY A 203 19.53 3.75 7.90
N LYS A 204 18.22 4.04 7.70
CA LYS A 204 17.41 3.73 6.52
C LYS A 204 17.63 2.30 5.96
N THR A 205 17.98 1.39 6.85
CA THR A 205 18.34 0.00 6.55
C THR A 205 17.40 -0.91 7.33
N LYS A 206 16.74 -1.82 6.62
CA LYS A 206 15.85 -2.78 7.27
C LYS A 206 16.47 -4.17 7.27
N PRO A 207 16.87 -4.72 8.44
CA PRO A 207 17.31 -6.10 8.50
C PRO A 207 16.10 -7.02 8.29
N VAL A 208 16.19 -7.91 7.31
CA VAL A 208 15.27 -9.04 7.15
C VAL A 208 16.05 -10.29 7.59
N PRO A 209 15.89 -10.76 8.84
CA PRO A 209 16.79 -11.73 9.44
C PRO A 209 16.70 -13.16 8.87
N GLN A 210 15.77 -13.43 7.96
CA GLN A 210 15.52 -14.76 7.44
C GLN A 210 15.39 -14.78 5.92
N LEU A 211 15.97 -15.81 5.29
CA LEU A 211 15.85 -16.04 3.85
C LEU A 211 14.40 -16.41 3.49
N LEU A 212 13.89 -15.80 2.40
CA LEU A 212 12.53 -16.02 1.92
C LEU A 212 12.22 -17.49 1.65
N GLY A 213 13.13 -18.23 1.03
CA GLY A 213 12.93 -19.65 0.73
C GLY A 213 12.70 -20.50 1.98
N ILE A 214 13.55 -20.34 2.99
CA ILE A 214 13.45 -21.05 4.27
C ILE A 214 12.14 -20.68 4.97
N GLN A 215 11.80 -19.39 5.00
CA GLN A 215 10.58 -18.95 5.65
C GLN A 215 9.32 -19.48 4.94
N ARG A 216 9.33 -19.49 3.60
CA ARG A 216 8.25 -20.05 2.80
C ARG A 216 8.04 -21.51 3.13
N ASP A 217 9.12 -22.30 3.21
CA ASP A 217 9.04 -23.72 3.56
C ASP A 217 8.45 -23.93 4.96
N GLN A 218 8.85 -23.13 5.95
CA GLN A 218 8.30 -23.20 7.31
C GLN A 218 6.81 -22.87 7.35
N LEU A 219 6.39 -21.81 6.66
CA LEU A 219 4.99 -21.39 6.59
C LEU A 219 4.13 -22.42 5.85
N ALA A 220 4.62 -22.97 4.73
CA ALA A 220 3.92 -23.99 3.96
C ALA A 220 3.80 -25.30 4.75
N ALA A 221 4.86 -25.73 5.43
CA ALA A 221 4.84 -26.93 6.27
C ALA A 221 3.86 -26.82 7.44
N ALA A 222 3.70 -25.62 8.01
CA ALA A 222 2.77 -25.37 9.11
C ALA A 222 1.32 -25.12 8.65
N TRP A 223 1.07 -25.03 7.34
CA TRP A 223 -0.20 -24.52 6.83
C TRP A 223 -1.41 -25.35 7.25
N ASP A 224 -1.28 -26.67 7.29
CA ASP A 224 -2.39 -27.57 7.66
C ASP A 224 -2.31 -28.03 9.13
N THR A 225 -1.16 -27.83 9.79
CA THR A 225 -0.91 -28.31 11.15
C THR A 225 -1.06 -27.23 12.22
N ALA A 226 -1.00 -25.95 11.85
CA ALA A 226 -1.17 -24.85 12.81
C ALA A 226 -2.56 -24.93 13.46
N PRO A 227 -2.69 -24.79 14.80
CA PRO A 227 -3.98 -24.81 15.46
C PRO A 227 -4.85 -23.65 14.96
N THR A 228 -6.11 -23.94 14.64
CA THR A 228 -7.12 -22.91 14.43
C THR A 228 -7.49 -22.31 15.78
N THR A 229 -7.53 -20.98 15.87
CA THR A 229 -8.00 -20.32 17.09
C THR A 229 -9.53 -20.37 17.09
N LEU A 230 -10.11 -21.17 17.98
CA LEU A 230 -11.56 -21.25 18.22
C LEU A 230 -12.09 -19.97 18.89
#